data_AF-A0A291QKN8-F1
#
_entry.id   AF-A0A291QKN8-F1
#
_cell.length_a   1.000
_cell.length_b   1.000
_cell.length_c   1.000
_cell.angle_alpha   90.00
_cell.angle_beta   90.00
_cell.angle_gamma   90.00
#
_symmetry.space_group_name_H-M   'P 1'
#
loop_
_entity.id
_entity.type
_entity.pdbx_description
1 polymer ?
#
loop_
_entity_poly.entity_id
_entity_poly.type
_entity_poly.pdbx_seq_one_letter_code
_entity_poly.pdbx_strand_id
1 'polypeptide(L)'
;MRAEHQGSPEPLTRLSSSILANLKHRGPLAISELAAIEGVQAQSLTRVVQDLEHQGRVTRRRSSTDKRRQDIALTEAGLRALRDHVKDGNAWLASALARTLTPAERGLLRLAGELMQQLASVDLELPHPAAPGGERPPDEAGRTR
;
A
#
# COMPACT_ATOMS: atom_id res chain seq x y z
N MET A 1 -4.08 17.12 35.37
CA MET A 1 -3.94 17.83 34.08
C MET A 1 -3.00 17.01 33.20
N ARG A 2 -3.54 16.02 32.45
CA ARG A 2 -2.76 15.27 31.46
C ARG A 2 -2.76 16.10 30.18
N ALA A 3 -1.62 16.67 29.84
CA ALA A 3 -1.41 17.32 28.55
C ALA A 3 -1.59 16.25 27.47
N GLU A 4 -2.63 16.42 26.67
CA GLU A 4 -2.88 15.61 25.50
C GLU A 4 -1.70 15.79 24.54
N HIS A 5 -0.93 14.71 24.33
CA HIS A 5 -0.13 14.59 23.12
C HIS A 5 -1.12 14.49 21.95
N GLN A 6 -1.58 15.63 21.44
CA GLN A 6 -2.06 15.71 20.08
C GLN A 6 -0.83 15.56 19.18
N GLY A 7 -0.36 14.31 19.07
CA GLY A 7 0.81 13.96 18.30
C GLY A 7 0.56 14.31 16.85
N SER A 8 1.37 15.22 16.30
CA SER A 8 1.43 15.43 14.86
C SER A 8 1.53 14.06 14.18
N PRO A 9 0.70 13.78 13.16
CA PRO A 9 0.69 12.46 12.55
C PRO A 9 2.08 12.15 11.96
N GLU A 10 2.67 11.02 12.38
CA GLU A 10 4.04 10.68 12.01
C GLU A 10 4.26 10.66 10.48
N PRO A 11 5.47 10.99 10.00
CA PRO A 11 5.83 10.87 8.60
C PRO A 11 5.53 9.46 8.08
N LEU A 12 5.02 9.36 6.85
CA LEU A 12 4.75 8.05 6.25
C LEU A 12 6.08 7.33 5.98
N THR A 13 6.19 6.10 6.51
CA THR A 13 7.25 5.16 6.12
C THR A 13 7.00 4.67 4.69
N ARG A 14 8.03 4.06 4.07
CA ARG A 14 7.91 3.46 2.72
C ARG A 14 6.76 2.45 2.62
N LEU A 15 6.61 1.58 3.62
CA LEU A 15 5.56 0.55 3.60
C LEU A 15 4.18 1.19 3.83
N SER A 16 4.09 2.16 4.73
CA SER A 16 2.84 2.90 4.97
C SER A 16 2.38 3.67 3.72
N SER A 17 3.28 4.37 3.03
CA SER A 17 2.94 5.09 1.80
C SER A 17 2.55 4.13 0.66
N SER A 18 3.22 2.98 0.55
CA SER A 18 2.87 1.94 -0.42
C SER A 18 1.46 1.37 -0.19
N ILE A 19 1.12 1.04 1.06
CA ILE A 19 -0.23 0.57 1.42
C ILE A 19 -1.30 1.61 1.05
N LEU A 20 -1.10 2.88 1.42
CA LEU A 20 -2.06 3.95 1.10
C LEU A 20 -2.20 4.15 -0.42
N ALA A 21 -1.10 4.03 -1.17
CA ALA A 21 -1.13 4.11 -2.63
C ALA A 21 -1.90 2.93 -3.24
N ASN A 22 -1.67 1.70 -2.77
CA ASN A 22 -2.41 0.52 -3.22
C ASN A 22 -3.90 0.67 -2.97
N LEU A 23 -4.30 1.12 -1.78
CA LEU A 23 -5.71 1.38 -1.46
C LEU A 23 -6.32 2.50 -2.30
N LYS A 24 -5.55 3.54 -2.63
CA LYS A 24 -5.99 4.62 -3.52
C LYS A 24 -6.27 4.11 -4.94
N HIS A 25 -5.43 3.22 -5.46
CA HIS A 25 -5.50 2.75 -6.84
C HIS A 25 -6.45 1.57 -7.04
N ARG A 26 -6.56 0.67 -6.05
CA ARG A 26 -7.31 -0.58 -6.14
C ARG A 26 -8.60 -0.59 -5.32
N GLY A 27 -8.83 0.45 -4.52
CA GLY A 27 -9.94 0.49 -3.58
C GLY A 27 -9.67 -0.31 -2.30
N PRO A 28 -10.72 -0.65 -1.53
CA PRO A 28 -10.57 -1.43 -0.31
C PRO A 28 -9.99 -2.82 -0.58
N LEU A 29 -9.02 -3.24 0.26
CA LEU A 29 -8.34 -4.53 0.13
C LEU A 29 -8.25 -5.24 1.48
N ALA A 30 -8.26 -6.57 1.47
CA ALA A 30 -7.99 -7.35 2.66
C ALA A 30 -6.50 -7.29 3.03
N ILE A 31 -6.17 -7.51 4.31
CA ILE A 31 -4.78 -7.55 4.81
C ILE A 31 -3.95 -8.60 4.05
N SER A 32 -4.54 -9.75 3.70
CA SER A 32 -3.81 -10.81 2.98
C SER A 32 -3.46 -10.39 1.55
N GLU A 33 -4.31 -9.59 0.90
CA GLU A 33 -4.08 -9.08 -0.46
C GLU A 33 -3.00 -8.00 -0.43
N LEU A 34 -3.08 -7.07 0.52
CA LEU A 34 -2.01 -6.09 0.73
C LEU A 34 -0.68 -6.77 1.04
N ALA A 35 -0.66 -7.81 1.87
CA ALA A 35 0.56 -8.56 2.19
C ALA A 35 1.17 -9.23 0.94
N ALA A 36 0.32 -9.80 0.07
CA ALA A 36 0.75 -10.38 -1.19
C ALA A 36 1.33 -9.33 -2.15
N ILE A 37 0.67 -8.17 -2.28
CA ILE A 37 1.14 -7.06 -3.13
C ILE A 37 2.48 -6.51 -2.63
N GLU A 38 2.62 -6.32 -1.33
CA GLU A 38 3.83 -5.76 -0.71
C GLU A 38 4.97 -6.80 -0.58
N GLY A 39 4.70 -8.09 -0.83
CA GLY A 39 5.68 -9.17 -0.70
C GLY A 39 6.15 -9.38 0.75
N VAL A 40 5.30 -9.09 1.73
CA VAL A 40 5.61 -9.19 3.18
C VAL A 40 4.68 -10.15 3.89
N GLN A 41 5.05 -10.56 5.10
CA GLN A 41 4.20 -11.39 5.94
C GLN A 41 2.99 -10.60 6.49
N ALA A 42 1.83 -11.26 6.56
CA ALA A 42 0.58 -10.65 7.05
C ALA A 42 0.67 -10.10 8.48
N GLN A 43 1.48 -10.75 9.34
CA GLN A 43 1.72 -10.29 10.72
C GLN A 43 2.39 -8.91 10.75
N SER A 44 3.42 -8.70 9.92
CA SER A 44 4.10 -7.40 9.79
C SER A 44 3.16 -6.33 9.29
N LEU A 45 2.35 -6.65 8.28
CA LEU A 45 1.40 -5.71 7.70
C LEU A 45 0.29 -5.32 8.69
N THR A 46 -0.16 -6.25 9.53
CA THR A 46 -1.20 -6.00 10.53
C THR A 46 -0.83 -4.86 11.47
N ARG A 47 0.42 -4.82 11.93
CA ARG A 47 0.91 -3.75 12.81
C ARG A 47 0.90 -2.40 12.12
N VAL A 48 1.42 -2.33 10.88
CA VAL A 48 1.43 -1.09 10.10
C VAL A 48 0.02 -0.57 9.83
N VAL A 49 -0.92 -1.47 9.53
CA VAL A 49 -2.33 -1.10 9.32
C VAL A 49 -2.99 -0.63 10.61
N GLN A 50 -2.68 -1.23 11.76
CA GLN A 50 -3.16 -0.74 13.06
C GLN A 50 -2.65 0.67 13.35
N ASP A 51 -1.38 0.96 13.10
CA ASP A 51 -0.80 2.29 13.31
C ASP A 51 -1.46 3.33 12.37
N LEU A 52 -1.67 2.98 11.10
CA LEU A 52 -2.39 3.81 10.15
C LEU A 52 -3.85 4.06 10.56
N GLU A 53 -4.52 3.06 11.14
CA GLU A 53 -5.89 3.16 11.64
C GLU A 53 -5.97 4.07 12.86
N HIS A 54 -5.02 3.93 13.80
CA HIS A 54 -4.90 4.81 14.97
C HIS A 54 -4.65 6.27 14.57
N GLN A 55 -3.91 6.49 13.49
CA GLN A 55 -3.69 7.81 12.89
C GLN A 55 -4.87 8.31 12.05
N GLY A 56 -5.97 7.54 11.95
CA GLY A 56 -7.16 7.88 11.17
C GLY A 56 -6.94 7.87 9.65
N ARG A 57 -5.85 7.29 9.16
CA ARG A 57 -5.47 7.26 7.73
C ARG A 57 -6.15 6.12 6.96
N VAL A 58 -6.58 5.07 7.65
CA VAL A 58 -7.38 3.96 7.09
C VAL A 58 -8.53 3.61 8.03
N THR A 59 -9.50 2.85 7.54
CA THR A 59 -10.57 2.24 8.34
C THR A 59 -10.72 0.77 8.02
N ARG A 60 -11.13 -0.04 9.00
CA ARG A 60 -11.53 -1.43 8.78
C ARG A 60 -13.03 -1.54 8.65
N ARG A 61 -13.50 -2.28 7.65
CA ARG A 61 -14.92 -2.63 7.48
C ARG A 61 -15.05 -4.13 7.25
N ARG A 62 -16.16 -4.73 7.69
CA ARG A 62 -16.48 -6.10 7.29
C ARG A 62 -16.70 -6.13 5.78
N SER A 63 -16.12 -7.13 5.12
CA SER A 63 -16.25 -7.25 3.67
C SER A 63 -17.72 -7.46 3.28
N SER A 64 -18.13 -6.86 2.18
CA SER A 64 -19.48 -7.02 1.62
C SER A 64 -19.68 -8.38 0.96
N THR A 65 -18.60 -9.06 0.57
CA THR A 65 -18.61 -10.37 -0.11
C THR A 65 -18.38 -11.53 0.85
N ASP A 66 -17.60 -11.33 1.92
CA ASP A 66 -17.39 -12.34 2.97
C ASP A 66 -17.38 -11.70 4.36
N LYS A 67 -18.40 -11.99 5.17
CA LYS A 67 -18.53 -11.44 6.54
C LYS A 67 -17.38 -11.85 7.48
N ARG A 68 -16.58 -12.86 7.12
CA ARG A 68 -15.38 -13.29 7.86
C ARG A 68 -14.13 -12.49 7.49
N ARG A 69 -14.15 -11.75 6.38
CA ARG A 69 -13.05 -10.88 5.94
C ARG A 69 -13.25 -9.44 6.42
N GLN A 70 -12.12 -8.76 6.64
CA GLN A 70 -12.09 -7.32 6.91
C GLN A 70 -11.30 -6.64 5.80
N ASP A 71 -11.94 -5.64 5.20
CA ASP A 71 -11.35 -4.82 4.15
C ASP A 71 -10.84 -3.52 4.77
N ILE A 72 -9.61 -3.17 4.40
CA ILE A 72 -8.97 -1.93 4.76
C ILE A 72 -9.35 -0.90 3.70
N ALA A 73 -9.91 0.22 4.11
CA ALA A 73 -10.30 1.31 3.22
C ALA A 73 -9.53 2.58 3.55
N LEU A 74 -9.06 3.27 2.50
CA LEU A 74 -8.39 4.57 2.63
C LEU A 74 -9.38 5.63 3.11
N THR A 75 -8.97 6.47 4.06
CA THR A 75 -9.74 7.66 4.47
C THR A 75 -9.28 8.90 3.72
N GLU A 76 -10.08 9.96 3.79
CA GLU A 76 -9.67 11.27 3.27
C GLU A 76 -8.42 11.82 4.00
N ALA A 77 -8.25 11.53 5.29
CA ALA A 77 -7.03 11.89 6.02
C ALA A 77 -5.81 11.10 5.53
N GLY A 78 -5.97 9.81 5.21
CA GLY A 78 -4.93 9.01 4.57
C GLY A 78 -4.58 9.52 3.18
N LEU A 79 -5.59 9.91 2.38
CA LEU A 79 -5.37 10.49 1.05
C LEU A 79 -4.60 11.82 1.13
N ARG A 80 -4.91 12.69 2.10
CA ARG A 80 -4.12 13.90 2.37
C ARG A 80 -2.69 13.58 2.75
N ALA A 81 -2.49 12.69 3.73
CA ALA A 81 -1.15 12.30 4.17
C ALA A 81 -0.29 11.73 3.02
N LEU A 82 -0.89 10.92 2.13
CA LEU A 82 -0.21 10.41 0.95
C LEU A 82 0.16 11.53 -0.04
N ARG A 83 -0.75 12.49 -0.28
CA ARG A 83 -0.47 13.64 -1.14
C ARG A 83 0.67 14.51 -0.61
N ASP A 84 0.67 14.79 0.69
CA ASP A 84 1.71 15.58 1.34
C ASP A 84 3.06 14.87 1.27
N HIS A 85 3.09 13.56 1.54
CA HIS A 85 4.31 12.75 1.41
C HIS A 85 4.89 12.77 -0.02
N VAL A 86 4.04 12.64 -1.04
CA VAL A 86 4.48 12.72 -2.45
C VAL A 86 4.99 14.12 -2.79
N LYS A 87 4.31 15.16 -2.30
CA LYS A 87 4.72 16.56 -2.51
C LYS A 87 6.11 16.83 -1.91
N ASP A 88 6.34 16.40 -0.69
CA ASP A 88 7.62 16.58 0.01
C ASP A 88 8.74 15.80 -0.70
N GLY A 89 8.47 14.56 -1.11
CA GLY A 89 9.39 13.75 -1.90
C GLY A 89 9.75 14.41 -3.24
N ASN A 90 8.76 14.95 -3.95
CA ASN A 90 8.98 15.66 -5.21
C ASN A 90 9.80 16.94 -5.04
N ALA A 91 9.54 17.71 -3.97
CA ALA A 91 10.32 18.91 -3.67
C ALA A 91 11.78 18.57 -3.35
N TRP A 92 12.01 17.52 -2.57
CA TRP A 92 13.35 17.01 -2.29
C TRP A 92 14.05 16.55 -3.57
N LEU A 93 13.38 15.74 -4.41
CA LEU A 93 13.96 15.21 -5.64
C LEU A 93 14.31 16.33 -6.62
N ALA A 94 13.42 17.32 -6.79
CA ALA A 94 13.68 18.49 -7.63
C ALA A 94 14.93 19.24 -7.17
N SER A 95 15.09 19.45 -5.86
CA SER A 95 16.28 20.07 -5.28
C SER A 95 17.54 19.23 -5.51
N ALA A 96 17.46 17.91 -5.33
CA ALA A 96 18.58 17.01 -5.60
C ALA A 96 19.02 17.09 -7.07
N LEU A 97 18.09 16.92 -8.01
CA LEU A 97 18.36 16.99 -9.45
C LEU A 97 18.98 18.33 -9.88
N ALA A 98 18.49 19.44 -9.33
CA ALA A 98 19.00 20.76 -9.62
C ALA A 98 20.45 20.95 -9.13
N ARG A 99 20.79 20.36 -7.98
CA ARG A 99 22.08 20.53 -7.32
C ARG A 99 23.16 19.55 -7.78
N THR A 100 22.78 18.34 -8.22
CA THR A 100 23.74 17.26 -8.48
C THR A 100 23.95 16.98 -9.97
N LEU A 101 22.97 17.28 -10.82
CA LEU A 101 23.01 16.89 -12.23
C LEU A 101 23.09 18.10 -13.17
N THR A 102 23.78 17.91 -14.28
CA THR A 102 23.83 18.83 -15.40
C THR A 102 22.50 18.88 -16.16
N PRO A 103 22.25 19.91 -16.98
CA PRO A 103 21.07 19.95 -17.84
C PRO A 103 20.93 18.73 -18.77
N ALA A 104 22.04 18.19 -19.28
CA ALA A 104 22.04 17.03 -20.16
C ALA A 104 21.63 15.75 -19.43
N GLU A 105 22.18 15.48 -18.24
CA GLU A 105 21.82 14.33 -17.41
C GLU A 105 20.35 14.39 -16.96
N ARG A 106 19.85 15.58 -16.62
CA ARG A 106 18.41 15.78 -16.36
C ARG A 106 17.55 15.49 -17.60
N GLY A 107 18.04 15.82 -18.79
CA GLY A 107 17.42 15.45 -20.06
C GLY A 107 17.33 13.92 -20.23
N LEU A 108 18.41 13.20 -19.92
CA LEU A 108 18.44 11.73 -19.96
C LEU A 108 17.44 11.11 -18.98
N LEU A 109 17.39 11.60 -17.74
CA LEU A 109 16.41 11.11 -16.76
C LEU A 109 14.97 11.38 -17.16
N ARG A 110 14.69 12.51 -17.84
CA ARG A 110 13.36 12.80 -18.37
C ARG A 110 12.96 11.76 -19.42
N LEU A 111 13.83 11.49 -20.40
CA LEU A 111 13.59 10.48 -21.43
C LEU A 111 13.40 9.08 -20.82
N ALA A 112 14.25 8.69 -19.86
CA ALA A 112 14.09 7.43 -19.14
C ALA A 112 12.75 7.35 -18.40
N GLY A 113 12.31 8.46 -17.78
CA GLY A 113 11.01 8.58 -17.11
C GLY A 113 9.84 8.38 -18.07
N GLU A 114 9.88 9.01 -19.25
CA GLU A 114 8.86 8.85 -20.29
C GLU A 114 8.77 7.40 -20.77
N LEU A 115 9.92 6.76 -21.05
CA LEU A 115 9.97 5.35 -21.43
C LEU A 115 9.41 4.43 -20.34
N MET A 116 9.72 4.69 -19.07
CA MET A 116 9.16 3.92 -17.95
C MET A 116 7.65 4.09 -17.82
N GLN A 117 7.10 5.30 -18.05
CA GLN A 117 5.66 5.52 -18.07
C GLN A 117 4.97 4.79 -19.22
N GLN A 118 5.59 4.78 -20.40
CA GLN A 118 5.09 4.01 -21.54
C GLN A 118 5.03 2.52 -21.19
N LEU A 119 6.10 1.96 -20.62
CA LEU A 119 6.13 0.56 -20.18
C LEU A 119 5.07 0.26 -19.11
N ALA A 120 4.88 1.14 -18.13
CA ALA A 120 3.89 0.97 -17.06
C ALA A 120 2.43 1.04 -17.55
N SER A 121 2.18 1.67 -18.69
CA SER A 121 0.84 1.72 -19.31
C SER A 121 0.48 0.45 -20.10
N VAL A 122 1.47 -0.42 -20.37
CA VAL A 122 1.23 -1.69 -21.03
C VAL A 122 0.65 -2.67 -20.02
N ASP A 123 -0.58 -3.11 -20.24
CA ASP A 123 -1.19 -4.19 -19.45
C ASP A 123 -0.63 -5.53 -19.96
N LEU A 124 0.49 -5.94 -19.39
CA LEU A 124 1.03 -7.28 -19.63
C LEU A 124 0.22 -8.24 -18.76
N GLU A 125 -0.64 -9.05 -19.40
CA GLU A 125 -1.23 -10.24 -18.75
C GLU A 125 -0.11 -11.23 -18.43
N LEU A 126 0.62 -10.98 -17.35
CA LEU A 126 1.56 -11.92 -16.79
C LEU A 126 0.74 -12.95 -15.99
N PRO A 127 0.90 -14.27 -16.26
CA PRO A 127 0.24 -15.30 -15.48
C PRO A 127 0.60 -15.11 -14.00
N HIS A 128 -0.39 -14.75 -13.17
CA HIS A 128 -0.17 -14.71 -11.73
C HIS A 128 0.12 -16.16 -11.29
N PRO A 129 1.29 -16.45 -10.68
CA PRO A 129 1.51 -17.77 -10.11
C PRO A 129 0.38 -18.01 -9.11
N ALA A 130 -0.46 -19.00 -9.39
CA ALA A 130 -1.60 -19.34 -8.56
C ALA A 130 -1.09 -19.46 -7.11
N ALA A 131 -1.67 -18.69 -6.19
CA ALA A 131 -1.43 -18.89 -4.77
C ALA A 131 -1.62 -20.39 -4.47
N PRO A 132 -0.73 -21.03 -3.70
CA PRO A 132 -0.88 -22.44 -3.39
C PRO A 132 -2.27 -22.63 -2.76
N GLY A 133 -3.13 -23.31 -3.51
CA GLY A 133 -4.47 -23.64 -3.09
C GLY A 133 -4.41 -24.33 -1.75
N GLY A 134 -5.16 -23.79 -0.78
CA GLY A 134 -5.46 -24.49 0.45
C GLY A 134 -6.27 -25.73 0.10
N GLU A 135 -5.58 -26.81 -0.22
CA GLU A 135 -6.13 -28.15 -0.18
C GLU A 135 -6.32 -28.48 1.30
N ARG A 136 -7.49 -28.09 1.84
CA ARG A 136 -7.98 -28.69 3.08
C ARG A 136 -8.27 -30.15 2.75
N PRO A 137 -7.62 -31.14 3.39
CA PRO A 137 -8.09 -32.50 3.29
C PRO A 137 -9.56 -32.56 3.76
N PRO A 138 -10.39 -33.39 3.13
CA PRO A 138 -11.78 -33.54 3.54
C PRO A 138 -11.84 -33.99 5.00
N ASP A 139 -12.65 -33.27 5.76
CA ASP A 139 -13.14 -33.66 7.07
C ASP A 139 -13.92 -34.97 6.94
N GLU A 140 -13.28 -36.10 7.30
CA GLU A 140 -13.96 -37.38 7.50
C GLU A 140 -14.77 -37.35 8.80
N ALA A 141 -15.84 -36.55 8.81
CA ALA A 141 -16.92 -36.71 9.74
C ALA A 141 -17.95 -37.69 9.16
N GLY A 142 -17.87 -38.94 9.61
CA GLY A 142 -19.03 -39.81 9.74
C GLY A 142 -19.00 -41.11 8.96
N ARG A 143 -18.71 -42.22 9.66
CA ARG A 143 -19.67 -43.30 9.93
C ARG A 143 -19.01 -44.53 10.58
N THR A 144 -19.50 -44.89 11.77
CA THR A 144 -20.02 -46.24 12.13
C THR A 144 -19.48 -46.79 13.47
N ARG A 145 -20.41 -46.83 14.43
CA ARG A 145 -20.51 -47.70 15.64
C ARG A 145 -19.58 -47.46 16.82
#